data_AF-A0A4R9PEI0-F1
#
_entry.id   AF-A0A4R9PEI0-F1
#
_cell.length_a   1.000
_cell.length_b   1.000
_cell.length_c   1.000
_cell.angle_alpha   90.00
_cell.angle_beta   90.00
_cell.angle_gamma   90.00
#
_symmetry.space_group_name_H-M   'P 1'
#
loop_
_entity.id
_entity.type
_entity.pdbx_description
1 polymer ?
#
loop_
_entity_poly.entity_id
_entity_poly.type
_entity_poly.pdbx_seq_one_letter_code
_entity_poly.pdbx_strand_id
1 'polypeptide(L)'
;GMRLLAGLLAGQAFDCTLIGDESLSGRPMRRVTGPLSQMGARIDTQDDGTPPLHVHGGQTLHGIDFASPVASAQIKSAVLLAGLYAQGETRVVEPHPTRDYTERMLSAFG
;
A
#
# COMPACT_ATOMS: atom_id res chain seq x y z
N GLY A 1 -0.15 -6.52 9.05
CA GLY A 1 0.93 -5.58 9.39
C GLY A 1 1.63 -5.09 8.15
N MET A 2 2.56 -5.88 7.60
CA MET A 2 3.48 -5.46 6.53
C MET A 2 2.84 -4.70 5.35
N ARG A 3 1.69 -5.16 4.82
CA ARG A 3 1.03 -4.46 3.69
C ARG A 3 0.60 -3.03 4.01
N LEU A 4 0.14 -2.79 5.24
CA LEU A 4 -0.23 -1.44 5.69
C LEU A 4 1.01 -0.56 5.83
N LEU A 5 2.09 -1.12 6.40
CA LEU A 5 3.37 -0.43 6.53
C LEU A 5 3.96 -0.07 5.17
N ALA A 6 3.86 -0.94 4.17
CA ALA A 6 4.29 -0.65 2.81
C ALA A 6 3.58 0.58 2.22
N GLY A 7 2.27 0.74 2.46
CA GLY A 7 1.53 1.93 2.03
C GLY A 7 1.97 3.21 2.73
N LEU A 8 2.19 3.16 4.04
CA LEU A 8 2.70 4.30 4.83
C LEU A 8 4.12 4.71 4.40
N LEU A 9 4.99 3.72 4.18
CA LEU A 9 6.41 3.93 3.87
C LEU A 9 6.64 4.35 2.42
N ALA A 10 5.73 4.02 1.51
CA ALA A 10 5.80 4.41 0.10
C ALA A 10 5.85 5.94 -0.11
N GLY A 11 5.30 6.73 0.81
CA GLY A 11 5.29 8.20 0.74
C GLY A 11 6.43 8.88 1.52
N GLN A 12 7.38 8.14 2.09
CA GLN A 12 8.42 8.71 2.95
C GLN A 12 9.66 9.12 2.17
N ALA A 13 10.46 10.02 2.74
CA ALA A 13 11.68 10.55 2.13
C ALA A 13 12.93 9.65 2.30
N PHE A 14 12.80 8.46 2.89
CA PHE A 14 13.91 7.57 3.21
C PHE A 14 13.67 6.14 2.72
N ASP A 15 14.77 5.44 2.43
CA ASP A 15 14.74 4.04 2.04
C ASP A 15 14.46 3.14 3.25
N CYS A 16 13.68 2.09 3.05
CA CYS A 16 13.43 1.10 4.09
C CYS A 16 13.28 -0.32 3.53
N THR A 17 13.61 -1.29 4.37
CA THR A 17 13.46 -2.71 4.03
C THR A 17 12.49 -3.36 5.01
N LEU A 18 11.42 -3.93 4.47
CA LEU A 18 10.41 -4.67 5.21
C LEU A 18 10.68 -6.17 5.09
N ILE A 19 11.07 -6.79 6.20
CA ILE A 19 11.37 -8.23 6.28
C ILE A 19 10.20 -8.96 6.92
N GLY A 20 9.75 -10.04 6.29
CA GLY A 20 8.69 -10.91 6.81
C GLY A 20 9.25 -11.94 7.78
N ASP A 21 8.42 -12.40 8.72
CA ASP A 21 8.68 -13.66 9.40
C ASP A 21 8.51 -14.84 8.43
N GLU A 22 8.86 -16.05 8.86
CA GLU A 22 8.79 -17.27 8.05
C GLU A 22 7.39 -17.53 7.44
N SER A 23 6.31 -17.10 8.11
CA SER A 23 4.93 -17.21 7.61
C SER A 23 4.57 -16.14 6.57
N LEU A 24 5.20 -14.97 6.63
CA LEU A 24 4.98 -13.84 5.74
C LEU A 24 5.87 -13.88 4.50
N SER A 25 7.06 -14.47 4.59
CA SER A 25 8.03 -14.53 3.50
C SER A 25 7.53 -15.35 2.29
N GLY A 26 6.58 -16.27 2.46
CA GLY A 26 5.94 -16.96 1.33
C GLY A 26 4.71 -16.25 0.74
N ARG A 27 4.30 -15.09 1.27
CA ARG A 27 3.03 -14.47 0.88
C ARG A 27 3.24 -13.44 -0.22
N PRO A 28 2.48 -13.51 -1.32
CA PRO A 28 2.60 -12.53 -2.40
C PRO A 28 2.23 -11.13 -1.91
N MET A 29 3.09 -10.17 -2.24
CA MET A 29 2.94 -8.75 -1.95
C MET A 29 2.57 -7.92 -3.19
N ARG A 30 2.53 -8.52 -4.39
CA ARG A 30 2.09 -7.86 -5.63
C ARG A 30 0.73 -7.17 -5.53
N ARG A 31 -0.17 -7.71 -4.71
CA ARG A 31 -1.49 -7.14 -4.46
C ARG A 31 -1.46 -5.77 -3.77
N VAL A 32 -0.37 -5.45 -3.06
CA VAL A 32 -0.15 -4.13 -2.45
C VAL A 32 0.89 -3.32 -3.21
N THR A 33 1.97 -3.93 -3.70
CA THR A 33 3.02 -3.19 -4.43
C THR A 33 2.53 -2.71 -5.79
N GLY A 34 1.66 -3.46 -6.47
CA GLY A 34 1.06 -3.07 -7.74
C GLY A 34 0.38 -1.69 -7.73
N PRO A 35 -0.65 -1.46 -6.90
CA PRO A 35 -1.29 -0.14 -6.82
C PRO A 35 -0.35 0.93 -6.27
N LEU A 36 0.53 0.63 -5.32
CA LEU A 36 1.52 1.61 -4.84
C LEU A 36 2.46 2.07 -5.97
N SER A 37 2.89 1.14 -6.84
CA SER A 37 3.68 1.49 -8.01
C SER A 37 2.91 2.28 -9.06
N GLN A 38 1.59 2.07 -9.19
CA GLN A 38 0.74 2.94 -10.02
C GLN A 38 0.68 4.37 -9.47
N MET A 39 0.76 4.54 -8.15
CA MET A 39 0.89 5.85 -7.51
C MET A 39 2.28 6.47 -7.69
N GLY A 40 3.27 5.75 -8.25
CA GLY A 40 4.64 6.22 -8.41
C GLY A 40 5.62 5.70 -7.34
N ALA A 41 5.18 4.82 -6.43
CA ALA A 41 6.08 4.23 -5.45
C ALA A 41 7.06 3.24 -6.12
N ARG A 42 8.34 3.32 -5.72
CA ARG A 42 9.35 2.37 -6.15
C ARG A 42 9.58 1.34 -5.04
N ILE A 43 9.15 0.11 -5.29
CA ILE A 43 9.23 -1.00 -4.32
C ILE A 43 9.78 -2.23 -5.02
N ASP A 44 10.99 -2.64 -4.66
CA ASP A 44 11.57 -3.87 -5.16
C ASP A 44 11.18 -5.05 -4.27
N THR A 45 10.96 -6.20 -4.88
CA THR A 45 10.59 -7.46 -4.23
C THR A 45 11.47 -8.59 -4.75
N GLN A 46 11.35 -9.78 -4.16
CA GLN A 46 11.90 -10.98 -4.80
C GLN A 46 11.18 -11.28 -6.13
N ASP A 47 11.76 -12.16 -6.96
CA ASP A 47 11.26 -12.51 -8.30
C ASP A 47 9.82 -13.06 -8.29
N ASP A 48 9.42 -13.71 -7.20
CA ASP A 48 8.08 -14.25 -6.99
C ASP A 48 7.09 -13.21 -6.42
N GLY A 49 7.55 -12.00 -6.13
CA GLY A 49 6.75 -10.93 -5.57
C GLY A 49 6.55 -11.02 -4.06
N THR A 50 7.47 -11.68 -3.34
CA THR A 50 7.44 -11.86 -1.89
C THR A 50 8.46 -10.96 -1.16
N PRO A 51 8.37 -10.85 0.19
CA PRO A 51 9.36 -10.14 1.00
C PRO A 51 10.77 -10.76 0.89
N PRO A 52 11.83 -9.99 1.16
CA PRO A 52 11.83 -8.62 1.67
C PRO A 52 11.37 -7.60 0.63
N LEU A 53 10.71 -6.54 1.10
CA LEU A 53 10.31 -5.40 0.26
C LEU A 53 11.29 -4.26 0.49
N HIS A 54 11.95 -3.82 -0.56
CA HIS A 54 12.82 -2.64 -0.53
C HIS A 54 12.04 -1.45 -1.06
N VAL A 55 11.55 -0.60 -0.16
CA VAL A 55 10.83 0.62 -0.50
C VAL A 55 11.85 1.76 -0.61
N HIS A 56 11.91 2.38 -1.77
CA HIS A 56 12.78 3.53 -2.02
C HIS A 56 12.07 4.81 -1.65
N GLY A 57 12.74 5.65 -0.87
CA GLY A 57 12.20 6.93 -0.43
C GLY A 57 12.24 8.01 -1.51
N GLY A 58 11.63 9.15 -1.19
CA GLY A 58 11.74 10.39 -1.97
C GLY A 58 10.98 10.36 -3.30
N GLN A 59 10.13 9.35 -3.51
CA GLN A 59 9.25 9.30 -4.68
C GLN A 59 8.10 10.27 -4.50
N THR A 60 7.73 10.97 -5.56
CA THR A 60 6.49 11.75 -5.58
C THR A 60 5.35 10.82 -5.88
N LEU A 61 4.41 10.69 -4.94
CA LEU A 61 3.21 9.90 -5.16
C LEU A 61 2.12 10.74 -5.83
N HIS A 62 1.36 10.12 -6.71
CA HIS A 62 0.18 10.70 -7.35
C HIS A 62 -1.06 9.87 -6.98
N GLY A 63 -2.15 10.57 -6.73
CA GLY A 63 -3.43 9.94 -6.47
C GLY A 63 -3.91 9.13 -7.68
N ILE A 64 -4.62 8.03 -7.41
CA ILE A 64 -5.13 7.12 -8.42
C ILE A 64 -6.61 6.80 -8.20
N ASP A 65 -7.31 6.48 -9.28
CA ASP A 65 -8.62 5.82 -9.26
C ASP A 65 -8.41 4.30 -9.27
N PHE A 66 -8.31 3.69 -8.09
CA PHE A 66 -8.03 2.27 -7.95
C PHE A 66 -9.31 1.44 -7.76
N ALA A 67 -9.68 0.69 -8.80
CA ALA A 67 -10.69 -0.37 -8.69
C ALA A 67 -10.03 -1.67 -8.23
N SER A 68 -10.24 -2.05 -6.96
CA SER A 68 -9.66 -3.28 -6.43
C SER A 68 -10.32 -4.50 -7.09
N PRO A 69 -9.56 -5.44 -7.69
CA PRO A 69 -10.14 -6.64 -8.30
C PRO A 69 -10.71 -7.63 -7.27
N VAL A 70 -10.50 -7.34 -5.98
CA VAL A 70 -10.72 -8.25 -4.85
C VAL A 70 -11.14 -7.42 -3.63
N ALA A 71 -12.13 -7.91 -2.90
CA ALA A 71 -12.53 -7.29 -1.63
C ALA A 71 -11.40 -7.53 -0.60
N SER A 72 -10.61 -6.49 -0.29
CA SER A 72 -9.48 -6.63 0.65
C SER A 72 -9.22 -5.32 1.39
N ALA A 73 -9.66 -5.29 2.65
CA ALA A 73 -9.41 -4.18 3.55
C ALA A 73 -7.91 -3.82 3.62
N GLN A 74 -7.00 -4.80 3.59
CA GLN A 74 -5.56 -4.52 3.67
C GLN A 74 -5.03 -3.74 2.45
N ILE A 75 -5.52 -4.03 1.25
CA ILE A 75 -5.10 -3.32 0.03
C ILE A 75 -5.69 -1.92 0.05
N LYS A 76 -6.99 -1.80 0.33
CA LYS A 76 -7.68 -0.52 0.49
C LYS A 76 -6.93 0.37 1.47
N SER A 77 -6.71 -0.10 2.69
CA SER A 77 -6.04 0.66 3.73
C SER A 77 -4.63 1.09 3.33
N ALA A 78 -3.86 0.24 2.65
CA ALA A 78 -2.51 0.58 2.19
C ALA A 78 -2.53 1.70 1.14
N VAL A 79 -3.45 1.63 0.16
CA VAL A 79 -3.61 2.66 -0.87
C VAL A 79 -4.11 3.97 -0.26
N LEU A 80 -5.09 3.93 0.65
CA LEU A 80 -5.57 5.13 1.34
C LEU A 80 -4.48 5.80 2.19
N LEU A 81 -3.65 5.01 2.89
CA LEU A 81 -2.52 5.54 3.65
C LEU A 81 -1.48 6.20 2.75
N ALA A 82 -1.15 5.58 1.60
CA ALA A 82 -0.27 6.19 0.61
C ALA A 82 -0.88 7.46 0.01
N GLY A 83 -2.20 7.47 -0.19
CA GLY A 83 -2.96 8.62 -0.68
C GLY A 83 -2.86 9.86 0.20
N LEU A 84 -2.61 9.71 1.50
CA LEU A 84 -2.35 10.85 2.41
C LEU A 84 -1.10 11.65 2.04
N TYR A 85 -0.14 11.00 1.38
CA TYR A 85 1.13 11.61 0.94
C TYR A 85 1.14 11.91 -0.56
N ALA A 86 0.08 11.53 -1.28
CA ALA A 86 0.01 11.65 -2.73
C ALA A 86 -0.52 13.02 -3.17
N GLN A 87 -0.05 13.48 -4.31
CA GLN A 87 -0.57 14.67 -4.98
C GLN A 87 -1.87 14.33 -5.71
N GLY A 88 -2.92 15.10 -5.47
CA GLY A 88 -4.23 14.91 -6.08
C GLY A 88 -5.14 14.00 -5.27
N GLU A 89 -6.23 13.56 -5.90
CA GLU A 89 -7.24 12.72 -5.25
C GLU A 89 -6.92 11.24 -5.42
N THR A 90 -6.98 10.49 -4.32
CA THR A 90 -6.90 9.02 -4.35
C THR A 90 -8.28 8.44 -4.06
N ARG A 91 -8.82 7.66 -5.00
CA ARG A 91 -10.11 6.99 -4.86
C ARG A 91 -9.93 5.49 -4.91
N VAL A 92 -10.54 4.78 -3.97
CA VAL A 92 -10.53 3.31 -3.93
C VAL A 92 -11.96 2.79 -4.06
N VAL A 93 -12.19 1.91 -5.04
CA VAL A 93 -13.47 1.23 -5.26
C VAL A 93 -13.30 -0.25 -4.96
N GLU A 94 -14.11 -0.79 -4.04
CA GLU A 94 -14.14 -2.21 -3.72
C GLU A 94 -15.35 -2.90 -4.36
N PRO A 95 -15.22 -4.16 -4.83
CA PRO A 95 -16.33 -4.89 -5.44
C PRO A 95 -17.39 -5.32 -4.42
N HIS A 96 -16.98 -5.50 -3.16
CA HIS A 96 -17.86 -5.77 -2.02
C HIS A 96 -17.33 -5.01 -0.80
N PRO A 97 -18.20 -4.52 0.10
CA PRO A 97 -17.77 -3.86 1.32
C PRO A 97 -16.85 -4.75 2.16
N THR A 98 -15.72 -4.20 2.60
CA THR A 98 -14.86 -4.84 3.61
C THR A 98 -14.88 -4.06 4.91
N ARG A 99 -14.20 -4.56 5.95
CA ARG A 99 -14.05 -3.85 7.23
C ARG A 99 -13.52 -2.43 6.99
N ASP A 100 -14.05 -1.46 7.74
CA ASP A 100 -13.93 -0.02 7.51
C ASP A 100 -13.08 0.71 8.56
N TYR A 101 -12.26 -0.01 9.32
CA TYR A 101 -11.48 0.56 10.43
C TYR A 101 -10.56 1.70 9.99
N THR A 102 -9.96 1.60 8.79
CA THR A 102 -9.06 2.65 8.30
C THR A 102 -9.86 3.88 7.91
N GLU A 103 -11.01 3.74 7.27
CA GLU A 103 -11.88 4.86 6.92
C GLU A 103 -12.39 5.59 8.17
N ARG A 104 -12.81 4.82 9.19
CA ARG A 104 -13.21 5.36 10.50
C ARG A 104 -12.06 6.07 11.20
N MET A 105 -10.85 5.49 11.18
CA MET A 105 -9.66 6.11 11.73
C MET A 105 -9.33 7.40 10.98
N LEU A 106 -9.27 7.38 9.65
CA LEU A 106 -8.98 8.57 8.84
C LEU A 106 -10.02 9.68 9.08
N SER A 107 -11.29 9.32 9.20
CA SER A 107 -12.36 10.29 9.50
C SER A 107 -12.29 10.85 10.92
N ALA A 108 -11.70 10.10 11.88
CA ALA A 108 -11.56 10.53 13.27
C ALA A 108 -10.26 11.32 13.53
N PHE A 109 -9.24 11.12 12.71
CA PHE A 109 -7.99 11.87 12.72
C PHE A 109 -8.01 13.06 11.73
N GLY A 110 -9.19 13.35 11.15
CA GLY A 110 -9.52 14.55 10.39
C GLY A 110 -10.29 15.56 11.22
#